data_AF-A0A3M1RDI2-F1
#
_entry.id   AF-A0A3M1RDI2-F1
#
_cell.length_a   1.000
_cell.length_b   1.000
_cell.length_c   1.000
_cell.angle_alpha   90.00
_cell.angle_beta   90.00
_cell.angle_gamma   90.00
#
_symmetry.space_group_name_H-M   'P 1'
#
loop_
_entity.id
_entity.type
_entity.pdbx_description
1 polymer ?
#
loop_
_entity_poly.entity_id
_entity_poly.type
_entity_poly.pdbx_seq_one_letter_code
_entity_poly.pdbx_strand_id
1 'polypeptide(L)'
;MLSKIVSDISILAIREAPFEQLQREFQRRAYEPPAGNVYYIAVGAVVVILVLWGLAKILDYRQRRRPYRSPFALFWTLCGRHRLSWRQTWLLWRLARARKLADPALLFADPDVLRPIHGFERHRESLELIWEAVFGDLETELEDYRQRQSMGSAKEDDAEGQETLDEPRDTDARKIPVRSGPTPKAENESSASRRDAGPVRPPIETPKLDVAPWTEVDA
;
A
#
# COMPACT_ATOMS: atom_id res chain seq x y z
N MET A 1 -22.85 -36.41 17.52
CA MET A 1 -22.35 -35.07 17.13
C MET A 1 -23.15 -34.43 16.00
N LEU A 2 -23.72 -35.19 15.06
CA LEU A 2 -24.55 -34.66 13.96
C LEU A 2 -25.89 -34.03 14.41
N SER A 3 -26.42 -34.36 15.59
CA SER A 3 -27.69 -33.78 16.07
C SER A 3 -27.57 -32.35 16.62
N LYS A 4 -26.35 -31.87 16.95
CA LYS A 4 -26.16 -30.48 17.40
C LYS A 4 -26.16 -29.49 16.22
N ILE A 5 -25.70 -29.90 15.04
CA ILE A 5 -25.62 -29.04 13.86
C ILE A 5 -27.02 -28.71 13.31
N VAL A 6 -27.99 -29.63 13.44
CA VAL A 6 -29.38 -29.39 13.00
C VAL A 6 -30.13 -28.43 13.93
N SER A 7 -29.78 -28.40 15.22
CA SER A 7 -30.43 -27.51 16.19
C SER A 7 -30.04 -26.04 16.01
N ASP A 8 -28.82 -25.74 15.57
CA ASP A 8 -28.37 -24.36 15.34
C ASP A 8 -28.90 -23.77 14.02
N ILE A 9 -29.23 -24.60 13.03
CA ILE A 9 -29.86 -24.14 11.78
C ILE A 9 -31.33 -23.71 12.02
N SER A 10 -31.99 -24.31 13.00
CA SER A 10 -33.37 -23.96 13.37
C SER A 10 -33.53 -22.55 13.94
N ILE A 11 -32.46 -21.96 14.49
CA ILE A 11 -32.48 -20.58 15.04
C ILE A 11 -32.43 -19.52 13.93
N LEU A 12 -31.98 -19.88 12.71
CA LEU A 12 -31.98 -18.97 11.56
C LEU A 12 -33.36 -18.86 10.87
N ALA A 13 -34.28 -19.81 11.10
CA ALA A 13 -35.61 -19.79 10.50
C ALA A 13 -36.60 -18.81 11.17
N ILE A 14 -36.29 -18.26 12.35
CA ILE A 14 -37.16 -17.33 13.10
C ILE A 14 -37.03 -15.88 12.59
N ARG A 15 -36.21 -15.62 11.57
CA ARG A 15 -35.93 -14.25 11.07
C ARG A 15 -36.62 -13.86 9.76
N GLU A 16 -37.53 -14.67 9.23
CA GLU A 16 -38.23 -14.36 7.95
C GLU A 16 -39.58 -13.64 8.13
N ALA A 17 -40.25 -13.77 9.29
CA ALA A 17 -41.50 -13.06 9.58
C ALA A 17 -41.43 -11.51 9.66
N PRO A 18 -40.31 -10.84 10.07
CA PRO A 18 -40.31 -9.37 10.13
C PRO A 18 -40.30 -8.71 8.73
N PHE A 19 -39.94 -9.45 7.67
CA PHE A 19 -39.87 -8.88 6.33
C PHE A 19 -41.24 -8.63 5.70
N GLU A 20 -42.22 -9.51 5.94
CA GLU A 20 -43.58 -9.29 5.44
C GLU A 20 -44.24 -8.09 6.13
N GLN A 21 -43.99 -7.91 7.42
CA GLN A 21 -44.53 -6.78 8.18
C GLN A 21 -43.87 -5.46 7.74
N LEU A 22 -42.56 -5.46 7.44
CA LEU A 22 -41.86 -4.35 6.82
C LEU A 22 -42.37 -4.07 5.40
N GLN A 23 -42.54 -5.08 4.54
CA GLN A 23 -43.08 -4.89 3.19
C GLN A 23 -44.49 -4.31 3.22
N ARG A 24 -45.34 -4.77 4.13
CA ARG A 24 -46.72 -4.29 4.26
C ARG A 24 -46.75 -2.85 4.80
N GLU A 25 -45.84 -2.47 5.70
CA GLU A 25 -45.63 -1.09 6.16
C GLU A 25 -45.08 -0.17 5.03
N PHE A 26 -44.12 -0.64 4.23
CA PHE A 26 -43.58 0.11 3.09
C PHE A 26 -44.62 0.27 1.97
N GLN A 27 -45.48 -0.72 1.73
CA GLN A 27 -46.61 -0.60 0.81
C GLN A 27 -47.70 0.34 1.32
N ARG A 28 -47.93 0.38 2.65
CA ARG A 28 -48.90 1.33 3.24
C ARG A 28 -48.43 2.78 3.16
N ARG A 29 -47.11 2.98 3.14
CA ARG A 29 -46.46 4.25 2.80
C ARG A 29 -46.00 4.29 1.35
N ALA A 30 -46.73 3.65 0.43
CA ALA A 30 -46.68 4.02 -0.97
C ALA A 30 -47.12 5.49 -1.05
N TYR A 31 -46.14 6.36 -0.84
CA TYR A 31 -46.19 7.79 -1.00
C TYR A 31 -46.73 7.95 -2.41
N GLU A 32 -48.03 8.27 -2.57
CA GLU A 32 -48.53 8.81 -3.83
C GLU A 32 -47.84 10.15 -3.95
N PRO A 33 -46.70 10.24 -4.66
CA PRO A 33 -45.96 11.47 -4.68
C PRO A 33 -46.84 12.38 -5.53
N PRO A 34 -47.25 13.56 -5.04
CA PRO A 34 -47.95 14.51 -5.89
C PRO A 34 -47.15 14.64 -7.18
N ALA A 35 -47.78 14.51 -8.35
CA ALA A 35 -47.09 14.21 -9.62
C ALA A 35 -45.89 15.14 -9.92
N GLY A 36 -45.88 16.36 -9.37
CA GLY A 36 -44.73 17.28 -9.42
C GLY A 36 -43.49 16.84 -8.63
N ASN A 37 -43.62 16.11 -7.53
CA ASN A 37 -42.49 15.66 -6.70
C ASN A 37 -41.74 14.47 -7.31
N VAL A 38 -42.41 13.64 -8.11
CA VAL A 38 -41.77 12.52 -8.82
C VAL A 38 -40.66 13.02 -9.72
N TYR A 39 -40.89 14.15 -10.40
CA TYR A 39 -39.91 14.76 -11.29
C TYR A 39 -38.63 15.19 -10.55
N TYR A 40 -38.74 15.89 -9.42
CA TYR A 40 -37.57 16.33 -8.65
C TYR A 40 -36.77 15.16 -8.07
N ILE A 41 -37.44 14.10 -7.62
CA ILE A 41 -36.77 12.89 -7.12
C ILE A 41 -36.01 12.20 -8.26
N ALA A 42 -36.63 12.08 -9.44
CA ALA A 42 -35.99 11.49 -10.61
C ALA A 42 -34.77 12.31 -11.05
N VAL A 43 -34.90 13.64 -11.14
CA VAL A 43 -33.78 14.54 -11.48
C VAL A 43 -32.66 14.45 -10.43
N GLY A 44 -33.01 14.47 -9.14
CA GLY A 44 -32.06 14.32 -8.05
C GLY A 44 -31.28 13.01 -8.13
N ALA A 45 -31.98 11.90 -8.39
CA ALA A 45 -31.36 10.59 -8.57
C ALA A 45 -30.38 10.58 -9.76
N VAL A 46 -30.77 11.15 -10.91
CA VAL A 46 -29.90 11.26 -12.09
C VAL A 46 -28.65 12.10 -11.78
N VAL A 47 -28.81 13.23 -11.08
CA VAL A 47 -27.67 14.07 -10.68
C VAL A 47 -26.73 13.31 -9.76
N VAL A 48 -27.25 12.60 -8.75
CA VAL A 48 -26.44 11.79 -7.83
C VAL A 48 -25.68 10.71 -8.58
N ILE A 49 -26.34 10.01 -9.51
CA ILE A 49 -25.71 8.98 -10.35
C ILE A 49 -24.59 9.59 -11.22
N LEU A 50 -24.82 10.76 -11.84
CA LEU A 50 -23.81 11.44 -12.64
C LEU A 50 -22.62 11.91 -11.80
N VAL A 51 -22.85 12.40 -10.59
CA VAL A 51 -21.78 12.79 -9.65
C VAL A 51 -20.97 11.58 -9.23
N LEU A 52 -21.62 10.48 -8.83
CA LEU A 52 -20.95 9.22 -8.48
C LEU A 52 -20.14 8.66 -9.65
N TRP A 53 -20.72 8.67 -10.86
CA TRP A 53 -20.05 8.22 -12.08
C TRP A 53 -18.86 9.11 -12.43
N GLY A 54 -18.98 10.42 -12.29
CA GLY A 54 -17.89 11.37 -12.47
C GLY A 54 -16.76 11.16 -11.47
N LEU A 55 -17.08 10.97 -10.18
CA LEU A 55 -16.10 10.65 -9.14
C LEU A 55 -15.39 9.33 -9.44
N ALA A 56 -16.14 8.28 -9.78
CA ALA A 56 -15.58 6.98 -10.14
C ALA A 56 -14.63 7.13 -11.34
N LYS A 57 -15.01 7.88 -12.37
CA LYS A 57 -14.16 8.16 -13.54
C LYS A 57 -12.91 8.95 -13.20
N ILE A 58 -12.97 9.92 -12.29
CA ILE A 58 -11.81 10.69 -11.83
C ILE A 58 -10.84 9.78 -11.06
N LEU A 59 -11.37 8.90 -10.22
CA LEU A 59 -10.58 7.89 -9.49
C LEU A 59 -9.95 6.88 -10.45
N ASP A 60 -10.72 6.36 -11.40
CA ASP A 60 -10.24 5.44 -12.43
C ASP A 60 -9.19 6.10 -13.34
N TYR A 61 -9.37 7.37 -13.70
CA TYR A 61 -8.40 8.11 -14.49
C TYR A 61 -7.10 8.35 -13.71
N ARG A 62 -7.18 8.58 -12.40
CA ARG A 62 -6.02 8.63 -11.50
C ARG A 62 -5.34 7.26 -11.36
N GLN A 63 -6.10 6.17 -11.27
CA GLN A 63 -5.57 4.81 -11.11
C GLN A 63 -4.98 4.24 -12.41
N ARG A 64 -5.65 4.42 -13.55
CA ARG A 64 -5.24 3.84 -14.85
C ARG A 64 -4.02 4.53 -15.47
N ARG A 65 -3.66 5.75 -15.04
CA ARG A 65 -2.56 6.52 -15.65
C ARG A 65 -1.17 6.33 -15.04
N ARG A 66 -0.97 5.51 -13.98
CA ARG A 66 0.38 5.04 -13.59
C ARG A 66 0.33 4.04 -12.42
N PRO A 67 1.01 2.87 -12.49
CA PRO A 67 1.50 2.22 -11.29
C PRO A 67 2.48 3.18 -10.59
N TYR A 68 2.13 3.67 -9.39
CA TYR A 68 3.04 4.24 -8.38
C TYR A 68 4.27 5.05 -8.87
N ARG A 69 4.09 6.00 -9.81
CA ARG A 69 5.22 6.81 -10.34
C ARG A 69 5.27 8.25 -9.81
N SER A 70 4.44 8.56 -8.81
CA SER A 70 4.39 9.87 -8.19
C SER A 70 4.93 9.76 -6.76
N PRO A 71 6.22 10.02 -6.53
CA PRO A 71 6.84 9.91 -5.22
C PRO A 71 6.15 10.82 -4.18
N PHE A 72 5.68 11.98 -4.63
CA PHE A 72 4.89 12.90 -3.82
C PHE A 72 3.52 12.36 -3.41
N ALA A 73 2.79 11.68 -4.31
CA ALA A 73 1.48 11.14 -3.95
C ALA A 73 1.64 10.04 -2.90
N LEU A 74 2.67 9.21 -3.02
CA LEU A 74 3.01 8.16 -2.07
C LEU A 74 3.31 8.75 -0.69
N PHE A 75 4.16 9.79 -0.64
CA PHE A 75 4.46 10.54 0.57
C PHE A 75 3.19 11.08 1.26
N TRP A 76 2.30 11.76 0.52
CA TRP A 76 1.05 12.27 1.10
C TRP A 76 0.11 11.16 1.58
N THR A 77 0.02 10.05 0.87
CA THR A 77 -0.80 8.90 1.31
C THR A 77 -0.25 8.25 2.58
N LEU A 78 1.08 8.15 2.72
CA LEU A 78 1.74 7.69 3.94
C LEU A 78 1.47 8.65 5.09
N CYS A 79 1.66 9.95 4.88
CA CYS A 79 1.36 10.96 5.90
C CYS A 79 -0.10 10.88 6.39
N GLY A 80 -1.05 10.69 5.47
CA GLY A 80 -2.45 10.50 5.81
C GLY A 80 -2.74 9.22 6.59
N ARG A 81 -2.08 8.10 6.24
CA ARG A 81 -2.24 6.81 6.93
C ARG A 81 -1.72 6.84 8.37
N HIS A 82 -0.61 7.53 8.60
CA HIS A 82 -0.05 7.74 9.95
C HIS A 82 -0.68 8.93 10.70
N ARG A 83 -1.75 9.54 10.16
CA ARG A 83 -2.45 10.69 10.76
C ARG A 83 -1.54 11.85 11.16
N LEU A 84 -0.46 12.06 10.40
CA LEU A 84 0.48 13.15 10.66
C LEU A 84 -0.20 14.51 10.46
N SER A 85 0.01 15.41 11.43
CA SER A 85 -0.46 16.79 11.31
C SER A 85 0.23 17.52 10.16
N TRP A 86 -0.42 18.54 9.61
CA TRP A 86 0.14 19.32 8.50
C TRP A 86 1.53 19.91 8.79
N ARG A 87 1.77 20.32 10.05
CA ARG A 87 3.07 20.84 10.50
C ARG A 87 4.16 19.76 10.47
N GLN A 88 3.84 18.55 10.94
CA GLN A 88 4.75 17.41 10.90
C GLN A 88 5.06 17.00 9.45
N THR A 89 4.04 16.93 8.60
CA THR A 89 4.22 16.61 7.17
C THR A 89 5.12 17.63 6.47
N TRP A 90 4.97 18.92 6.77
CA TRP A 90 5.83 19.96 6.24
C TRP A 90 7.27 19.84 6.73
N LEU A 91 7.47 19.41 7.98
CA LEU A 91 8.79 19.17 8.57
C LEU A 91 9.50 17.99 7.89
N LEU A 92 8.81 16.86 7.71
CA LEU A 92 9.29 15.70 6.94
C LEU A 92 9.65 16.10 5.50
N TRP A 93 8.82 16.92 4.85
CA TRP A 93 9.10 17.41 3.51
C TRP A 93 10.35 18.29 3.46
N ARG A 94 10.53 19.16 4.45
CA ARG A 94 11.73 20.01 4.56
C ARG A 94 12.98 19.16 4.83
N LEU A 95 12.86 18.09 5.62
CA LEU A 95 13.93 17.13 5.87
C LEU A 95 14.31 16.37 4.58
N ALA A 96 13.32 15.89 3.81
CA ALA A 96 13.54 15.26 2.51
C ALA A 96 14.32 16.19 1.56
N ARG A 97 13.92 17.46 1.53
CA ARG A 97 14.56 18.48 0.69
C ARG A 97 15.99 18.80 1.15
N ALA A 98 16.23 18.86 2.46
CA ALA A 98 17.57 19.07 3.03
C ALA A 98 18.54 17.93 2.67
N ARG A 99 18.05 16.68 2.68
CA ARG A 99 18.79 15.49 2.24
C ARG A 99 18.89 15.34 0.71
N LYS A 100 18.23 16.20 -0.07
CA LYS A 100 18.14 16.13 -1.54
C LYS A 100 17.63 14.76 -2.04
N LEU A 101 16.71 14.13 -1.31
CA LEU A 101 16.11 12.88 -1.77
C LEU A 101 15.28 13.13 -3.03
N ALA A 102 15.53 12.30 -4.06
CA ALA A 102 14.74 12.31 -5.28
C ALA A 102 13.28 11.86 -5.01
N ASP A 103 13.09 11.00 -4.02
CA ASP A 103 11.80 10.50 -3.58
C ASP A 103 11.60 10.75 -2.07
N PRO A 104 10.70 11.65 -1.65
CA PRO A 104 10.40 11.86 -0.23
C PRO A 104 9.76 10.64 0.45
N ALA A 105 9.18 9.68 -0.28
CA ALA A 105 8.62 8.48 0.32
C ALA A 105 9.70 7.54 0.88
N LEU A 106 10.95 7.65 0.41
CA LEU A 106 12.07 6.87 0.93
C LEU A 106 12.35 7.14 2.42
N LEU A 107 11.92 8.30 2.95
CA LEU A 107 11.97 8.58 4.40
C LEU A 107 11.21 7.51 5.21
N PHE A 108 10.11 6.98 4.68
CA PHE A 108 9.34 5.95 5.38
C PHE A 108 9.90 4.54 5.17
N ALA A 109 10.68 4.34 4.11
CA ALA A 109 11.27 3.05 3.79
C ALA A 109 12.58 2.81 4.56
N ASP A 110 13.35 3.88 4.79
CA ASP A 110 14.66 3.79 5.40
C ASP A 110 14.72 4.63 6.70
N PRO A 111 14.63 3.97 7.88
CA PRO A 111 14.65 4.63 9.17
C PRO A 111 15.92 5.50 9.35
N ASP A 112 17.05 5.07 8.82
CA ASP A 112 18.32 5.76 9.03
C ASP A 112 18.36 7.15 8.37
N VAL A 113 17.54 7.37 7.34
CA VAL A 113 17.44 8.65 6.64
C VAL A 113 16.73 9.72 7.49
N LEU A 114 15.85 9.30 8.40
CA LEU A 114 15.12 10.19 9.29
C LEU A 114 15.96 10.68 10.48
N ARG A 115 17.17 10.12 10.69
CA ARG A 115 18.07 10.60 11.74
C ARG A 115 18.36 12.10 11.55
N PRO A 116 18.27 12.91 12.62
CA PRO A 116 18.41 14.35 12.52
C PRO A 116 19.78 14.72 11.95
N ILE A 117 19.76 15.60 10.94
CA ILE A 117 20.97 16.26 10.44
C ILE A 117 21.27 17.43 11.36
N HIS A 118 22.55 17.73 11.57
CA HIS A 118 23.00 18.98 12.17
C HIS A 118 22.24 20.17 11.56
N GLY A 119 21.57 20.95 12.41
CA GLY A 119 20.70 22.07 12.02
C GLY A 119 19.20 21.84 12.26
N PHE A 120 18.76 20.61 12.55
CA PHE A 120 17.38 20.31 12.96
C PHE A 120 17.21 20.05 14.46
N GLU A 121 18.23 20.33 15.29
CA GLU A 121 18.23 20.09 16.74
C GLU A 121 17.01 20.68 17.46
N ARG A 122 16.58 21.89 17.04
CA ARG A 122 15.41 22.56 17.63
C ARG A 122 14.09 21.78 17.44
N HIS A 123 14.07 20.84 16.50
CA HIS A 123 12.90 20.02 16.19
C HIS A 123 13.10 18.55 16.53
N ARG A 124 14.16 18.20 17.26
CA ARG A 124 14.49 16.81 17.59
C ARG A 124 13.35 16.12 18.35
N GLU A 125 12.79 16.77 19.35
CA GLU A 125 11.64 16.23 20.10
C GLU A 125 10.44 15.95 19.19
N SER A 126 10.15 16.86 18.24
CA SER A 126 9.06 16.65 17.28
C SER A 126 9.33 15.50 16.32
N LEU A 127 10.60 15.28 15.96
CA LEU A 127 11.01 14.17 15.10
C LEU A 127 10.92 12.83 15.85
N GLU A 128 11.30 12.79 17.13
CA GLU A 128 11.18 11.58 17.96
C GLU A 128 9.70 11.19 18.16
N LEU A 129 8.81 12.16 18.38
CA LEU A 129 7.36 11.90 18.45
C LEU A 129 6.79 11.38 17.12
N ILE A 130 7.25 11.94 16.00
CA ILE A 130 6.86 11.45 14.66
C ILE A 130 7.39 10.03 14.45
N TRP A 131 8.63 9.77 14.88
CA TRP A 131 9.27 8.47 14.73
C TRP A 131 8.49 7.40 15.49
N GLU A 132 8.20 7.64 16.76
CA GLU A 132 7.44 6.73 17.60
C GLU A 132 6.03 6.49 17.01
N ALA A 133 5.38 7.53 16.50
CA ALA A 133 4.07 7.39 15.86
C ALA A 133 4.09 6.62 14.51
N VAL A 134 5.20 6.67 13.76
CA VAL A 134 5.31 6.03 12.44
C VAL A 134 5.85 4.61 12.56
N PHE A 135 6.83 4.38 13.44
CA PHE A 135 7.59 3.14 13.53
C PHE A 135 7.38 2.38 14.84
N GLY A 136 6.76 2.96 15.88
CA GLY A 136 6.58 2.29 17.17
C GLY A 136 5.74 1.01 17.09
N ASP A 137 4.75 0.98 16.19
CA ASP A 137 3.95 -0.23 15.93
C ASP A 137 4.80 -1.34 15.27
N LEU A 138 5.76 -0.93 14.43
CA LEU A 138 6.64 -1.86 13.71
C LEU A 138 7.72 -2.44 14.63
N GLU A 139 8.29 -1.64 15.54
CA GLU A 139 9.28 -2.11 16.52
C GLU A 139 8.67 -3.13 17.48
N THR A 140 7.43 -2.89 17.93
CA THR A 140 6.70 -3.84 18.79
C THR A 140 6.46 -5.17 18.07
N GLU A 141 6.08 -5.13 16.80
CA GLU A 141 5.88 -6.34 16.00
C GLU A 141 7.22 -7.09 15.76
N LEU A 142 8.30 -6.35 15.48
CA LEU A 142 9.62 -6.92 15.24
C LEU A 142 10.23 -7.58 16.48
N GLU A 143 9.99 -7.01 17.67
CA GLU A 143 10.36 -7.65 18.94
C GLU A 143 9.58 -8.94 19.18
N ASP A 144 8.27 -8.98 18.90
CA ASP A 144 7.48 -10.21 19.00
C ASP A 144 8.01 -11.29 18.04
N TYR A 145 8.37 -10.92 16.79
CA TYR A 145 9.00 -11.85 15.85
C TYR A 145 10.36 -12.36 16.32
N ARG A 146 11.23 -11.49 16.84
CA ARG A 146 12.53 -11.88 17.39
C ARG A 146 12.37 -12.81 18.59
N GLN A 147 11.40 -12.52 19.46
CA GLN A 147 11.10 -13.34 20.63
C GLN A 147 10.53 -14.71 20.24
N ARG A 148 9.68 -14.78 19.20
CA ARG A 148 9.20 -16.05 18.64
C ARG A 148 10.32 -16.89 18.03
N GLN A 149 11.26 -16.28 17.30
CA GLN A 149 12.42 -17.00 16.77
C GLN A 149 13.32 -17.54 17.89
N SER A 150 13.54 -16.74 18.94
CA SER A 150 14.29 -17.17 20.13
C SER A 150 13.65 -18.38 20.82
N MET A 151 12.32 -18.43 20.92
CA MET A 151 11.62 -19.58 21.52
C MET A 151 11.51 -20.79 20.59
N GLY A 152 11.50 -20.58 19.27
CA GLY A 152 11.51 -21.66 18.29
C GLY A 152 12.82 -22.44 18.26
N SER A 153 13.96 -21.74 18.39
CA SER A 153 15.29 -22.35 18.34
C SER A 153 15.62 -23.23 19.55
N ALA A 154 15.01 -22.99 20.72
CA ALA A 154 15.30 -23.76 21.94
C ALA A 154 14.59 -25.12 21.99
N LYS A 155 13.68 -25.41 21.04
CA LYS A 155 12.87 -26.64 21.05
C LYS A 155 13.36 -27.69 20.04
N GLU A 156 14.35 -27.36 19.23
CA GLU A 156 14.85 -28.24 18.16
C GLU A 156 16.01 -29.14 18.62
N ASP A 157 16.68 -28.80 19.73
CA ASP A 157 17.83 -29.57 20.25
C ASP A 157 17.43 -30.80 21.09
N ASP A 158 16.17 -30.92 21.52
CA ASP A 158 15.68 -32.05 22.33
C ASP A 158 14.96 -33.13 21.48
N ALA A 159 14.89 -32.95 20.16
CA ALA A 159 14.18 -33.87 19.24
C ALA A 159 15.11 -34.72 18.35
N GLU A 160 16.44 -34.61 18.46
CA GLU A 160 17.41 -35.54 17.81
C GLU A 160 17.64 -36.82 18.64
N GLY A 161 16.60 -37.32 19.30
CA GLY A 161 16.69 -38.41 20.26
C GLY A 161 15.69 -39.54 20.05
N GLN A 162 15.26 -39.84 18.82
CA GLN A 162 14.60 -41.12 18.50
C GLN A 162 14.64 -41.44 17.00
N GLU A 163 15.86 -41.67 16.51
CA GLU A 163 16.09 -42.59 15.38
C GLU A 163 15.59 -43.98 15.79
N THR A 164 14.30 -44.22 15.62
CA THR A 164 13.78 -45.59 15.53
C THR A 164 13.96 -46.03 14.10
N LEU A 165 15.15 -46.62 13.90
CA LEU A 165 15.50 -47.53 12.85
C LEU A 165 14.35 -48.55 12.66
N ASP A 166 13.52 -48.39 11.64
CA ASP A 166 12.92 -49.53 10.95
C ASP A 166 12.20 -49.14 9.64
N GLU A 167 12.37 -50.04 8.68
CA GLU A 167 11.58 -50.24 7.48
C GLU A 167 12.03 -49.55 6.17
N PRO A 168 12.84 -50.25 5.34
CA PRO A 168 12.99 -49.92 3.94
C PRO A 168 11.75 -50.42 3.20
N ARG A 169 10.82 -49.52 2.90
CA ARG A 169 9.69 -49.85 2.04
C ARG A 169 9.81 -49.12 0.71
N ASP A 170 10.18 -49.92 -0.29
CA ASP A 170 9.97 -49.69 -1.70
C ASP A 170 8.64 -48.95 -1.95
N THR A 171 8.74 -47.69 -2.38
CA THR A 171 7.68 -47.07 -3.17
C THR A 171 8.32 -46.38 -4.35
N ASP A 172 8.39 -47.17 -5.41
CA ASP A 172 7.95 -46.82 -6.76
C ASP A 172 8.25 -45.40 -7.24
N ALA A 173 9.21 -45.39 -8.15
CA ALA A 173 9.41 -44.45 -9.25
C ALA A 173 8.10 -43.95 -9.89
N ARG A 174 7.41 -43.00 -9.25
CA ARG A 174 6.45 -42.13 -9.94
C ARG A 174 7.21 -41.06 -10.71
N LYS A 175 7.55 -41.47 -11.93
CA LYS A 175 7.80 -40.67 -13.13
C LYS A 175 7.03 -39.33 -13.08
N ILE A 176 7.71 -38.27 -12.66
CA ILE A 176 7.20 -36.90 -12.77
C ILE A 176 7.24 -36.53 -14.26
N PRO A 177 6.10 -36.22 -14.90
CA PRO A 177 6.13 -35.73 -16.26
C PRO A 177 6.77 -34.34 -16.27
N VAL A 178 7.94 -34.25 -16.89
CA VAL A 178 8.59 -33.00 -17.29
C VAL A 178 7.60 -32.22 -18.14
N ARG A 179 6.99 -31.19 -17.54
CA ARG A 179 6.11 -30.26 -18.21
C ARG A 179 6.98 -29.33 -19.06
N SER A 180 7.17 -29.71 -20.32
CA SER A 180 7.79 -28.88 -21.36
C SER A 180 7.13 -27.51 -21.37
N GLY A 181 7.89 -26.48 -20.97
CA GLY A 181 7.45 -25.10 -21.09
C GLY A 181 7.29 -24.70 -22.56
N PRO A 182 6.40 -23.73 -22.85
CA PRO A 182 6.25 -23.19 -24.19
C PRO A 182 7.56 -22.53 -24.62
N THR A 183 8.15 -23.07 -25.69
CA THR A 183 9.23 -22.45 -26.46
C THR A 183 8.83 -21.02 -26.84
N PRO A 184 9.64 -20.00 -26.50
CA PRO A 184 9.43 -18.65 -27.01
C PRO A 184 9.62 -18.69 -28.52
N LYS A 185 8.52 -18.41 -29.21
CA LYS A 185 8.46 -18.26 -30.66
C LYS A 185 9.36 -17.09 -31.04
N ALA A 186 10.52 -17.41 -31.60
CA ALA A 186 11.37 -16.46 -32.28
C ALA A 186 10.60 -15.95 -33.51
N GLU A 187 10.02 -14.76 -33.41
CA GLU A 187 9.45 -14.04 -34.54
C GLU A 187 10.04 -12.63 -34.61
N ASN A 188 10.66 -12.37 -35.76
CA ASN A 188 11.01 -11.09 -36.35
C ASN A 188 12.20 -10.31 -35.78
N GLU A 189 13.38 -10.77 -36.18
CA GLU A 189 14.31 -9.89 -36.89
C GLU A 189 13.66 -9.30 -38.16
N SER A 190 14.14 -8.13 -38.57
CA SER A 190 13.84 -7.45 -39.84
C SER A 190 12.65 -6.49 -39.84
N SER A 191 12.90 -5.22 -39.51
CA SER A 191 12.86 -4.16 -40.54
C SER A 191 13.16 -2.77 -39.97
N ALA A 192 13.99 -2.03 -40.72
CA ALA A 192 14.14 -0.56 -40.75
C ALA A 192 14.69 0.09 -39.48
N SER A 193 16.00 0.40 -39.37
CA SER A 193 16.76 1.26 -40.28
C SER A 193 15.95 2.49 -40.74
N ARG A 194 15.74 3.44 -39.83
CA ARG A 194 15.60 4.84 -40.24
C ARG A 194 16.35 5.72 -39.24
N ARG A 195 17.47 6.22 -39.74
CA ARG A 195 18.31 7.26 -39.17
C ARG A 195 17.42 8.48 -38.90
N ASP A 196 17.37 8.92 -37.65
CA ASP A 196 17.03 10.31 -37.35
C ASP A 196 18.10 10.82 -36.40
N ALA A 197 19.11 11.45 -36.99
CA ALA A 197 20.17 12.14 -36.29
C ALA A 197 19.56 13.40 -35.67
N GLY A 198 19.05 13.25 -34.46
CA GLY A 198 18.65 14.39 -33.64
C GLY A 198 19.83 15.35 -33.44
N PRO A 199 19.56 16.67 -33.30
CA PRO A 199 20.58 17.70 -33.30
C PRO A 199 21.57 17.48 -32.17
N VAL A 200 22.85 17.39 -32.55
CA VAL A 200 24.02 17.40 -31.67
C VAL A 200 23.91 18.60 -30.74
N ARG A 201 23.61 18.37 -29.47
CA ARG A 201 23.64 19.42 -28.45
C ARG A 201 25.10 19.87 -28.30
N PRO A 202 25.39 21.18 -28.35
CA PRO A 202 26.73 21.67 -28.09
C PRO A 202 27.16 21.31 -26.65
N PRO A 203 28.46 21.11 -26.42
CA PRO A 203 29.01 20.81 -25.11
C PRO A 203 28.60 21.90 -24.11
N ILE A 204 28.04 21.47 -22.99
CA ILE A 204 27.69 22.33 -21.88
C ILE A 204 29.01 22.82 -21.28
N GLU A 205 29.37 24.06 -21.57
CA GLU A 205 30.42 24.78 -20.84
C GLU A 205 29.99 24.85 -19.38
N THR A 206 30.65 24.06 -18.54
CA THR A 206 30.52 24.17 -17.09
C THR A 206 31.03 25.54 -16.68
N PRO A 207 30.23 26.39 -16.02
CA PRO A 207 30.73 27.64 -15.46
C PRO A 207 31.82 27.30 -14.45
N LYS A 208 33.02 27.85 -14.65
CA LYS A 208 34.08 27.88 -13.65
C LYS A 208 33.50 28.56 -12.42
N LEU A 209 33.16 27.75 -11.42
CA LEU A 209 32.74 28.22 -10.11
C LEU A 209 34.03 28.67 -9.42
N ASP A 210 34.32 29.97 -9.50
CA ASP A 210 35.33 30.60 -8.65
C ASP A 210 34.87 30.45 -7.20
N VAL A 211 35.43 29.44 -6.53
CA VAL A 211 35.25 29.22 -5.11
C VAL A 211 36.01 30.34 -4.40
N ALA A 212 35.30 31.40 -4.03
CA ALA A 212 35.83 32.40 -3.14
C ALA A 212 36.24 31.74 -1.81
N PRO A 213 37.47 31.97 -1.31
CA PRO A 213 37.90 31.44 -0.03
C PRO A 213 37.05 32.07 1.08
N TRP A 214 36.40 31.21 1.87
CA TRP A 214 35.68 31.61 3.06
C TRP A 214 36.69 32.14 4.06
N THR A 215 36.68 33.45 4.28
CA THR A 215 37.46 34.09 5.33
C THR A 215 36.95 33.64 6.68
N GLU A 216 37.85 33.03 7.45
CA GLU A 216 37.80 32.83 8.90
C GLU A 216 37.22 34.07 9.58
N VAL A 217 36.13 33.87 10.32
CA VAL A 217 35.66 34.82 11.33
C VAL A 217 36.11 34.24 12.66
N ASP A 218 37.22 34.79 13.16
CA ASP A 218 37.74 34.53 14.49
C ASP A 218 36.70 34.89 15.56
N ALA A 219 36.58 34.03 16.56
CA ALA A 219 35.84 34.24 17.80
C ALA A 219 36.81 34.37 18.97
#